data_AF-A0A1Z9K5B5-F1
#
_entry.id   AF-A0A1Z9K5B5-F1
#
_cell.length_a   1.000
_cell.length_b   1.000
_cell.length_c   1.000
_cell.angle_alpha   90.00
_cell.angle_beta   90.00
_cell.angle_gamma   90.00
#
_symmetry.space_group_name_H-M   'P 1'
#
loop_
_entity.id
_entity.type
_entity.pdbx_description
1 polymer ?
#
loop_
_entity_poly.entity_id
_entity_poly.type
_entity_poly.pdbx_seq_one_letter_code
_entity_poly.pdbx_strand_id
1 'polypeptide(L)'
;MLKKKEVVLASLFLLLNAISLSQPRAKYRPFDWLLFKEPGIINSLSEGYEYLYIGTNSGGIYRYSLYSNQYDLPITTAQGLKDNRITSVYFDHNTGIIWASSPGFIQYSYTREGDWRYIDFKDVGLRDYDIINQIGSSQNYVWAKANTVYIKLDKSSGILAGIYPRPDELDIKWSSGIYSQYNEVGNIINDYTIMSGWMASGSKLIDSYGRYIDITCGLIGKHNDVWVGSSDGTLFHGNKTMKTIFPTGFGIRGSNISALVFDDNHLWVGSKGYEVGRGITRLNTNNFQTDHYDFDITVNMSLTEVHSIYNFDNNLWLGGDGVVLVFDRVENYWRTLGVDRGIPDSDITSIVGDSNFIWIGSYYGIRQIDIRTMREEPMGFEYLFYNHPIFDLEINKFGVWIASRTGIYVYDKNNPQIMNALSIGISYLDFPISRITSIFQNKNIMYFATNIGVVTFDLDEKIWDMMVPASEYRMLEVSDMLVIGKHCFLGTDQGLFRINLKTHRIREYSFEFIGSVNSLGYIDKFIWIGTSEGLLRFKWRKDL
;
A
#
# COMPACT_ATOMS: atom_id res chain seq x y z
N MET A 1 -10.49 3.04 67.56
CA MET A 1 -10.59 1.66 67.03
C MET A 1 -11.12 1.72 65.60
N LEU A 2 -10.31 2.30 64.71
CA LEU A 2 -10.61 2.60 63.32
C LEU A 2 -9.33 2.32 62.54
N LYS A 3 -9.44 1.53 61.45
CA LYS A 3 -8.45 1.14 60.42
C LYS A 3 -8.32 -0.37 60.30
N LYS A 4 -9.17 -0.97 59.46
CA LYS A 4 -8.85 -2.21 58.69
C LYS A 4 -9.88 -2.58 57.61
N LYS A 5 -10.60 -1.61 57.02
CA LYS A 5 -11.60 -1.89 55.96
C LYS A 5 -11.48 -1.10 54.66
N GLU A 6 -10.42 -0.33 54.45
CA GLU A 6 -10.24 0.47 53.22
C GLU A 6 -9.11 0.00 52.30
N VAL A 7 -8.39 -1.07 52.65
CA VAL A 7 -7.23 -1.54 51.86
C VAL A 7 -7.59 -2.66 50.87
N VAL A 8 -8.85 -3.14 50.84
CA VAL A 8 -9.28 -4.23 49.95
C VAL A 8 -10.06 -3.73 48.72
N LEU A 9 -10.43 -2.44 48.67
CA LEU A 9 -11.13 -1.87 47.51
C LEU A 9 -10.22 -1.16 46.49
N ALA A 10 -8.95 -0.91 46.84
CA ALA A 10 -7.99 -0.21 45.98
C ALA A 10 -7.13 -1.15 45.11
N SER A 11 -7.22 -2.47 45.31
CA SER A 11 -6.45 -3.48 44.56
C SER A 11 -7.26 -4.21 43.47
N LEU A 12 -8.52 -3.82 43.24
CA LEU A 12 -9.41 -4.47 42.26
C LEU A 12 -9.79 -3.59 41.05
N PHE A 13 -9.07 -2.48 40.82
CA PHE A 13 -9.39 -1.52 39.75
C PHE A 13 -8.21 -1.23 38.80
N LEU A 14 -7.26 -2.16 38.68
CA LEU A 14 -6.02 -1.98 37.91
C LEU A 14 -5.76 -3.08 36.86
N LEU A 15 -6.78 -3.84 36.46
CA LEU A 15 -6.67 -4.82 35.37
C LEU A 15 -7.73 -4.52 34.31
N LEU A 16 -7.26 -4.31 33.08
CA LEU A 16 -7.96 -3.98 31.82
C LEU A 16 -7.93 -2.51 31.40
N ASN A 17 -6.73 -1.96 31.26
CA ASN A 17 -6.42 -1.04 30.16
C ASN A 17 -5.26 -1.63 29.34
N ALA A 18 -5.46 -2.81 28.76
CA ALA A 18 -4.83 -3.10 27.48
C ALA A 18 -5.69 -2.39 26.44
N ILE A 19 -5.40 -1.11 26.19
CA ILE A 19 -5.96 -0.40 25.05
C ILE A 19 -5.35 -1.11 23.84
N SER A 20 -6.11 -2.04 23.26
CA SER A 20 -5.84 -2.63 21.96
C SER A 20 -5.92 -1.52 20.92
N LEU A 21 -4.80 -0.83 20.69
CA LEU A 21 -4.61 0.09 19.57
C LEU A 21 -4.35 -0.72 18.31
N SER A 22 -5.34 -1.52 17.89
CA SER A 22 -5.24 -2.17 16.59
C SER A 22 -6.43 -1.92 15.69
N GLN A 23 -7.55 -1.43 16.22
CA GLN A 23 -8.50 -0.70 15.38
C GLN A 23 -8.25 0.80 15.51
N PRO A 24 -8.31 1.57 14.40
CA PRO A 24 -8.55 2.99 14.54
C PRO A 24 -9.84 3.09 15.35
N ARG A 25 -9.79 3.75 16.51
CA ARG A 25 -10.88 3.97 17.51
C ARG A 25 -12.22 3.29 17.22
N ALA A 26 -12.86 2.65 18.21
CA ALA A 26 -14.16 1.95 18.14
C ALA A 26 -15.32 2.56 17.30
N LYS A 27 -15.23 3.84 16.90
CA LYS A 27 -16.10 4.49 15.91
C LYS A 27 -15.97 3.96 14.47
N TYR A 28 -14.85 3.35 14.07
CA TYR A 28 -14.65 2.88 12.69
C TYR A 28 -15.07 1.41 12.51
N ARG A 29 -15.64 1.09 11.35
CA ARG A 29 -15.82 -0.31 10.94
C ARG A 29 -14.51 -0.88 10.38
N PRO A 30 -14.32 -2.21 10.39
CA PRO A 30 -13.05 -2.84 9.98
C PRO A 30 -12.50 -2.41 8.62
N PHE A 31 -13.38 -2.11 7.64
CA PHE A 31 -12.99 -1.70 6.29
C PHE A 31 -13.25 -0.22 5.97
N ASP A 32 -13.42 0.64 6.98
CA ASP A 32 -13.42 2.09 6.75
C ASP A 32 -12.02 2.62 6.40
N TRP A 33 -10.98 1.96 6.93
CA TRP A 33 -9.60 2.02 6.47
C TRP A 33 -9.26 0.68 5.82
N LEU A 34 -8.54 0.70 4.71
CA LEU A 34 -8.10 -0.50 4.03
C LEU A 34 -6.69 -0.30 3.52
N LEU A 35 -5.78 -1.20 3.89
CA LEU A 35 -4.37 -1.14 3.50
C LEU A 35 -4.08 -2.30 2.54
N PHE A 36 -3.49 -1.97 1.40
CA PHE A 36 -2.93 -2.91 0.44
C PHE A 36 -1.41 -2.84 0.53
N LYS A 37 -0.77 -3.99 0.66
CA LYS A 37 0.69 -4.15 0.76
C LYS A 37 1.15 -5.24 -0.19
N GLU A 38 2.43 -5.25 -0.54
CA GLU A 38 2.99 -6.41 -1.24
C GLU A 38 2.89 -7.66 -0.37
N PRO A 39 2.40 -8.80 -0.89
CA PRO A 39 2.28 -10.03 -0.11
C PRO A 39 3.64 -10.59 0.31
N GLY A 40 4.64 -10.54 -0.57
CA GLY A 40 5.89 -11.25 -0.40
C GLY A 40 5.67 -12.78 -0.40
N ILE A 41 6.44 -13.51 0.40
CA ILE A 41 6.36 -14.98 0.51
C ILE A 41 4.98 -15.38 1.07
N ILE A 42 4.32 -16.36 0.45
CA ILE A 42 3.14 -17.02 1.03
C ILE A 42 3.61 -18.07 2.03
N ASN A 43 3.35 -17.86 3.33
CA ASN A 43 3.84 -18.75 4.37
C ASN A 43 2.86 -19.86 4.72
N SER A 44 1.55 -19.59 4.65
CA SER A 44 0.53 -20.53 5.10
C SER A 44 -0.82 -20.26 4.45
N LEU A 45 -1.63 -21.32 4.34
CA LEU A 45 -2.94 -21.38 3.73
C LEU A 45 -3.89 -22.12 4.66
N SER A 46 -5.11 -21.59 4.79
CA SER A 46 -6.18 -22.26 5.53
C SER A 46 -7.53 -21.99 4.88
N GLU A 47 -8.24 -23.05 4.53
CA GLU A 47 -9.60 -22.99 4.01
C GLU A 47 -10.58 -22.70 5.15
N GLY A 48 -11.48 -21.74 4.97
CA GLY A 48 -12.61 -21.45 5.87
C GLY A 48 -13.96 -21.82 5.26
N TYR A 49 -15.03 -21.15 5.71
CA TYR A 49 -16.37 -21.39 5.17
C TYR A 49 -16.62 -20.77 3.79
N GLU A 50 -16.08 -19.58 3.58
CA GLU A 50 -16.33 -18.77 2.37
C GLU A 50 -15.03 -18.32 1.71
N TYR A 51 -13.93 -18.32 2.47
CA TYR A 51 -12.65 -17.78 2.06
C TYR A 51 -11.53 -18.79 2.29
N LEU A 52 -10.58 -18.82 1.37
CA LEU A 52 -9.22 -19.25 1.64
C LEU A 52 -8.47 -18.08 2.27
N TYR A 53 -7.91 -18.30 3.46
CA TYR A 53 -7.05 -17.37 4.15
C TYR A 53 -5.59 -17.65 3.80
N ILE A 54 -4.90 -16.60 3.36
CA ILE A 54 -3.53 -16.65 2.86
C ILE A 54 -2.65 -15.81 3.79
N GLY A 55 -1.81 -16.46 4.58
CA GLY A 55 -0.85 -15.82 5.46
C GLY A 55 0.41 -15.43 4.67
N THR A 56 0.70 -14.14 4.64
CA THR A 56 1.80 -13.59 3.84
C THR A 56 2.89 -12.95 4.71
N ASN A 57 4.09 -12.80 4.16
CA ASN A 57 5.25 -12.32 4.92
C ASN A 57 5.25 -10.80 5.18
N SER A 58 4.60 -10.01 4.32
CA SER A 58 4.55 -8.54 4.46
C SER A 58 3.14 -7.95 4.32
N GLY A 59 2.20 -8.71 3.77
CA GLY A 59 0.89 -8.20 3.37
C GLY A 59 -0.27 -8.51 4.30
N GLY A 60 -0.01 -9.11 5.48
CA GLY A 60 -1.05 -9.54 6.39
C GLY A 60 -1.73 -10.82 5.92
N ILE A 61 -3.05 -10.89 6.10
CA ILE A 61 -3.86 -12.04 5.69
C ILE A 61 -4.70 -11.64 4.47
N TYR A 62 -4.39 -12.22 3.33
CA TYR A 62 -5.20 -12.10 2.13
C TYR A 62 -6.35 -13.10 2.14
N ARG A 63 -7.47 -12.72 1.51
CA ARG A 63 -8.68 -13.54 1.43
C ARG A 63 -9.03 -13.80 -0.03
N TYR A 64 -9.23 -15.06 -0.37
CA TYR A 64 -9.73 -15.47 -1.68
C TYR A 64 -11.09 -16.13 -1.50
N SER A 65 -12.12 -15.59 -2.14
CA SER A 65 -13.48 -16.10 -2.06
C SER A 65 -13.62 -17.40 -2.85
N LEU A 66 -14.01 -18.47 -2.17
CA LEU A 66 -14.20 -19.79 -2.76
C LEU A 66 -15.44 -19.87 -3.65
N TYR A 67 -16.42 -18.97 -3.45
CA TYR A 67 -17.66 -18.95 -4.24
C TYR A 67 -17.55 -18.07 -5.49
N SER A 68 -16.90 -16.91 -5.38
CA SER A 68 -16.78 -15.96 -6.51
C SER A 68 -15.48 -16.13 -7.29
N ASN A 69 -14.53 -16.94 -6.81
CA ASN A 69 -13.21 -17.14 -7.41
C ASN A 69 -12.45 -15.82 -7.61
N GLN A 70 -12.52 -14.93 -6.63
CA GLN A 70 -11.89 -13.61 -6.66
C GLN A 70 -11.27 -13.26 -5.31
N TYR A 71 -10.22 -12.44 -5.36
CA TYR A 71 -9.64 -11.83 -4.16
C TYR A 71 -10.62 -10.84 -3.53
N ASP A 72 -10.67 -10.83 -2.21
CA ASP A 72 -11.48 -9.91 -1.41
C ASP A 72 -10.56 -9.04 -0.53
N LEU A 73 -11.14 -8.12 0.24
CA LEU A 73 -10.39 -7.14 1.03
C LEU A 73 -9.40 -7.83 1.97
N PRO A 74 -8.11 -7.45 1.96
CA PRO A 74 -7.13 -8.02 2.89
C PRO A 74 -7.42 -7.60 4.34
N ILE A 75 -6.87 -8.38 5.27
CA ILE A 75 -6.84 -8.07 6.68
C ILE A 75 -5.41 -7.70 7.04
N THR A 76 -5.23 -6.48 7.52
CA THR A 76 -3.94 -5.87 7.83
C THR A 76 -3.97 -5.18 9.20
N THR A 77 -2.90 -4.47 9.54
CA THR A 77 -2.85 -3.56 10.68
C THR A 77 -3.95 -2.50 10.67
N ALA A 78 -4.50 -2.12 9.51
CA ALA A 78 -5.65 -1.23 9.42
C ALA A 78 -6.96 -1.87 9.95
N GLN A 79 -7.05 -3.20 9.97
CA GLN A 79 -8.22 -3.96 10.42
C GLN A 79 -8.15 -4.39 11.90
N GLY A 80 -6.97 -4.36 12.53
CA GLY A 80 -6.78 -4.95 13.86
C GLY A 80 -5.52 -5.78 14.03
N LEU A 81 -4.85 -6.21 12.96
CA LEU A 81 -3.65 -7.01 13.15
C LEU A 81 -2.57 -6.18 13.88
N LYS A 82 -1.87 -6.79 14.82
CA LYS A 82 -0.71 -6.21 15.50
C LYS A 82 0.51 -6.14 14.57
N ASP A 83 0.63 -7.07 13.63
CA ASP A 83 1.67 -7.10 12.60
C ASP A 83 1.13 -7.78 11.33
N ASN A 84 1.63 -7.31 10.18
CA ASN A 84 1.31 -7.83 8.85
C ASN A 84 2.21 -9.03 8.45
N ARG A 85 3.27 -9.34 9.21
CA ARG A 85 4.08 -10.55 8.98
C ARG A 85 3.41 -11.77 9.59
N ILE A 86 2.83 -12.62 8.74
CA ILE A 86 2.08 -13.81 9.16
C ILE A 86 2.90 -15.06 8.82
N THR A 87 3.33 -15.81 9.83
CA THR A 87 4.08 -17.06 9.65
C THR A 87 3.15 -18.27 9.46
N SER A 88 1.98 -18.24 10.09
CA SER A 88 0.98 -19.30 9.96
C SER A 88 -0.43 -18.73 10.15
N VAL A 89 -1.40 -19.22 9.39
CA VAL A 89 -2.82 -18.83 9.52
C VAL A 89 -3.68 -20.09 9.60
N TYR A 90 -4.69 -20.07 10.46
CA TYR A 90 -5.62 -21.18 10.63
C TYR A 90 -7.03 -20.72 10.94
N PHE A 91 -7.99 -21.26 10.19
CA PHE A 91 -9.41 -21.12 10.45
C PHE A 91 -9.94 -22.34 11.21
N ASP A 92 -10.38 -22.12 12.45
CA ASP A 92 -11.03 -23.18 13.23
C ASP A 92 -12.49 -23.33 12.82
N HIS A 93 -12.82 -24.43 12.14
CA HIS A 93 -14.17 -24.76 11.70
C HIS A 93 -15.14 -25.09 12.84
N ASN A 94 -14.66 -25.34 14.06
CA ASN A 94 -15.52 -25.63 15.19
C ASN A 94 -15.99 -24.34 15.89
N THR A 95 -15.26 -23.23 15.76
CA THR A 95 -15.57 -21.94 16.41
C THR A 95 -15.86 -20.82 15.42
N GLY A 96 -15.33 -20.91 14.21
CA GLY A 96 -15.26 -19.81 13.25
C GLY A 96 -14.23 -18.74 13.60
N ILE A 97 -13.30 -19.02 14.54
CA ILE A 97 -12.21 -18.12 14.93
C ILE A 97 -11.05 -18.27 13.94
N ILE A 98 -10.44 -17.15 13.56
CA ILE A 98 -9.16 -17.14 12.84
C ILE A 98 -8.03 -16.95 13.82
N TRP A 99 -7.01 -17.78 13.69
CA TRP A 99 -5.73 -17.69 14.38
C TRP A 99 -4.65 -17.36 13.37
N ALA A 100 -3.75 -16.46 13.74
CA ALA A 100 -2.60 -16.08 12.94
C ALA A 100 -1.38 -15.96 13.84
N SER A 101 -0.25 -16.53 13.44
CA SER A 101 1.02 -16.34 14.14
C SER A 101 1.84 -15.27 13.45
N SER A 102 2.47 -14.42 14.25
CA SER A 102 3.48 -13.45 13.85
C SER A 102 4.73 -13.65 14.73
N PRO A 103 5.90 -13.13 14.34
CA PRO A 103 7.08 -13.24 15.20
C PRO A 103 6.82 -12.64 16.58
N GLY A 104 6.99 -13.46 17.62
CA GLY A 104 6.84 -13.06 19.02
C GLY A 104 5.41 -13.11 19.60
N PHE A 105 4.37 -13.38 18.82
CA PHE A 105 3.00 -13.47 19.35
C PHE A 105 2.02 -14.22 18.43
N ILE A 106 0.96 -14.75 19.03
CA ILE A 106 -0.20 -15.33 18.34
C ILE A 106 -1.32 -14.30 18.38
N GLN A 107 -2.02 -14.13 17.27
CA GLN A 107 -3.17 -13.24 17.13
C GLN A 107 -4.41 -14.04 16.76
N TYR A 108 -5.58 -13.58 17.19
CA TYR A 108 -6.83 -14.23 16.82
C TYR A 108 -8.01 -13.27 16.82
N SER A 109 -9.05 -13.62 16.05
CA SER A 109 -10.27 -12.82 15.92
C SER A 109 -11.53 -13.69 15.90
N TYR A 110 -12.53 -13.29 16.68
CA TYR A 110 -13.88 -13.90 16.67
C TYR A 110 -14.74 -13.42 15.50
N THR A 111 -14.52 -12.19 15.03
CA THR A 111 -15.30 -11.60 13.93
C THR A 111 -14.69 -11.89 12.57
N ARG A 112 -13.47 -12.45 12.53
CA ARG A 112 -12.64 -12.76 11.35
C ARG A 112 -12.06 -11.53 10.66
N GLU A 113 -12.78 -10.42 10.68
CA GLU A 113 -12.44 -9.21 9.94
C GLU A 113 -11.76 -8.15 10.82
N GLY A 114 -12.13 -8.07 12.10
CA GLY A 114 -11.62 -7.07 13.05
C GLY A 114 -11.50 -7.61 14.47
N ASP A 115 -11.43 -6.75 15.49
CA ASP A 115 -11.40 -7.11 16.92
C ASP A 115 -10.33 -8.16 17.27
N TRP A 116 -9.18 -8.01 16.63
CA TRP A 116 -8.03 -8.87 16.81
C TRP A 116 -7.46 -8.71 18.22
N ARG A 117 -7.20 -9.86 18.85
CA ARG A 117 -6.50 -9.98 20.12
C ARG A 117 -5.16 -10.65 19.85
N TYR A 118 -4.21 -10.44 20.75
CA TYR A 118 -2.90 -11.10 20.68
C TYR A 118 -2.52 -11.70 22.02
N ILE A 119 -1.64 -12.69 21.96
CA ILE A 119 -1.06 -13.42 23.07
C ILE A 119 0.44 -13.43 22.81
N ASP A 120 1.21 -12.81 23.71
CA ASP A 120 2.66 -12.77 23.54
C ASP A 120 3.26 -14.16 23.76
N PHE A 121 4.33 -14.48 23.03
CA PHE A 121 5.00 -15.78 23.13
C PHE A 121 5.46 -16.11 24.55
N LYS A 122 5.83 -15.09 25.33
CA LYS A 122 6.18 -15.22 26.75
C LYS A 122 5.05 -15.83 27.59
N ASP A 123 3.79 -15.51 27.27
CA ASP A 123 2.62 -16.00 28.01
C ASP A 123 2.31 -17.47 27.69
N VAL A 124 2.78 -17.96 26.54
CA VAL A 124 2.62 -19.35 26.10
C VAL A 124 3.91 -20.18 26.24
N GLY A 125 4.92 -19.63 26.93
CA GLY A 125 6.18 -20.32 27.22
C GLY A 125 7.16 -20.43 26.04
N LEU A 126 6.97 -19.61 25.01
CA LEU A 126 7.88 -19.45 23.88
C LEU A 126 8.83 -18.25 24.05
N ARG A 127 9.93 -18.27 23.29
CA ARG A 127 10.86 -17.14 23.16
C ARG A 127 10.46 -16.26 21.99
N ASP A 128 10.83 -14.99 22.03
CA ASP A 128 10.43 -13.99 21.00
C ASP A 128 10.89 -14.36 19.57
N TYR A 129 11.94 -15.19 19.43
CA TYR A 129 12.47 -15.64 18.14
C TYR A 129 12.01 -17.03 17.70
N ASP A 130 11.19 -17.71 18.51
CA ASP A 130 10.58 -18.96 18.06
C ASP A 130 9.64 -18.70 16.89
N ILE A 131 9.48 -19.69 16.00
CA ILE A 131 8.60 -19.56 14.83
C ILE A 131 7.54 -20.66 14.94
N ILE A 132 6.27 -20.25 14.86
CA ILE A 132 5.16 -21.18 14.69
C ILE A 132 4.93 -21.37 13.20
N ASN A 133 5.17 -22.60 12.75
CA ASN A 133 5.09 -22.97 11.34
C ASN A 133 3.69 -23.46 10.95
N GLN A 134 2.93 -24.00 11.89
CA GLN A 134 1.56 -24.48 11.67
C GLN A 134 0.69 -24.24 12.88
N ILE A 135 -0.57 -23.91 12.64
CA ILE A 135 -1.62 -23.88 13.64
C ILE A 135 -2.69 -24.90 13.21
N GLY A 136 -3.30 -25.57 14.17
CA GLY A 136 -4.38 -26.51 13.93
C GLY A 136 -5.36 -26.53 15.09
N SER A 137 -6.43 -27.29 14.95
CA SER A 137 -7.36 -27.51 16.05
C SER A 137 -7.79 -28.96 16.14
N SER A 138 -8.08 -29.37 17.37
CA SER A 138 -8.82 -30.58 17.69
C SER A 138 -10.25 -30.23 18.09
N GLN A 139 -10.98 -31.17 18.68
CA GLN A 139 -12.35 -30.94 19.14
C GLN A 139 -12.44 -29.82 20.19
N ASN A 140 -11.47 -29.73 21.10
CA ASN A 140 -11.52 -28.84 22.27
C ASN A 140 -10.41 -27.79 22.30
N TYR A 141 -9.29 -28.02 21.61
CA TYR A 141 -8.09 -27.19 21.75
C TYR A 141 -7.56 -26.70 20.41
N VAL A 142 -6.86 -25.57 20.46
CA VAL A 142 -6.03 -25.07 19.36
C VAL A 142 -4.59 -25.46 19.65
N TRP A 143 -3.91 -25.90 18.60
CA TRP A 143 -2.55 -26.38 18.65
C TRP A 143 -1.66 -25.50 17.79
N ALA A 144 -0.54 -25.06 18.33
CA ALA A 144 0.50 -24.35 17.58
C ALA A 144 1.78 -25.19 17.57
N LYS A 145 2.29 -25.47 16.37
CA LYS A 145 3.54 -26.19 16.15
C LYS A 145 4.68 -25.19 15.99
N ALA A 146 5.47 -25.04 17.05
CA ALA A 146 6.74 -24.32 17.01
C ALA A 146 7.85 -25.24 16.44
N ASN A 147 9.07 -24.71 16.34
CA ASN A 147 10.21 -25.45 15.79
C ASN A 147 10.52 -26.78 16.52
N THR A 148 10.36 -26.81 17.85
CA THR A 148 10.75 -27.94 18.70
C THR A 148 9.65 -28.47 19.61
N VAL A 149 8.57 -27.71 19.79
CA VAL A 149 7.48 -28.00 20.74
C VAL A 149 6.11 -27.74 20.13
N TYR A 150 5.10 -28.35 20.73
CA TYR A 150 3.68 -28.17 20.42
C TYR A 150 3.00 -27.49 21.60
N ILE A 151 2.30 -26.41 21.33
CA ILE A 151 1.61 -25.61 22.33
C ILE A 151 0.13 -25.91 22.22
N LYS A 152 -0.49 -26.25 23.34
CA LYS A 152 -1.91 -26.49 23.47
C LYS A 152 -2.56 -25.28 24.11
N LEU A 153 -3.53 -24.69 23.43
CA LEU A 153 -4.23 -23.47 23.82
C LEU A 153 -5.73 -23.75 23.94
N ASP A 154 -6.40 -23.09 24.89
CA ASP A 154 -7.86 -23.06 24.92
C ASP A 154 -8.40 -22.39 23.65
N LYS A 155 -9.39 -22.99 23.00
CA LYS A 155 -9.86 -22.52 21.68
C LYS A 155 -10.58 -21.18 21.70
N SER A 156 -11.06 -20.75 22.87
CA SER A 156 -11.89 -19.54 22.98
C SER A 156 -11.08 -18.37 23.51
N SER A 157 -10.21 -18.61 24.48
CA SER A 157 -9.46 -17.58 25.19
C SER A 157 -8.00 -17.53 24.79
N GLY A 158 -7.48 -18.60 24.19
CA GLY A 158 -6.05 -18.76 23.89
C GLY A 158 -5.17 -18.91 25.13
N ILE A 159 -5.76 -19.21 26.29
CA ILE A 159 -4.99 -19.50 27.51
C ILE A 159 -4.18 -20.78 27.32
N LEU A 160 -2.92 -20.76 27.75
CA LEU A 160 -2.03 -21.93 27.71
C LEU A 160 -2.61 -23.09 28.53
N ALA A 161 -2.86 -24.21 27.85
CA ALA A 161 -3.26 -25.47 28.48
C ALA A 161 -2.06 -26.38 28.75
N GLY A 162 -1.03 -26.35 27.89
CA GLY A 162 0.19 -27.13 28.09
C GLY A 162 1.18 -27.03 26.92
N ILE A 163 2.42 -27.47 27.16
CA ILE A 163 3.49 -27.55 26.17
C ILE A 163 3.97 -28.99 26.09
N TYR A 164 4.06 -29.52 24.88
CA TYR A 164 4.33 -30.93 24.64
C TYR A 164 5.42 -31.14 23.58
N PRO A 165 6.27 -32.16 23.71
CA PRO A 165 7.23 -32.52 22.66
C PRO A 165 6.55 -33.14 21.43
N ARG A 166 5.35 -33.70 21.59
CA ARG A 166 4.47 -34.22 20.54
C ARG A 166 3.01 -34.01 20.96
N PRO A 167 2.07 -33.82 20.03
CA PRO A 167 0.66 -33.65 20.39
C PRO A 167 0.13 -34.86 21.18
N ASP A 168 -0.67 -34.60 22.21
CA ASP A 168 -1.35 -35.64 22.99
C ASP A 168 -2.70 -36.06 22.37
N GLU A 169 -3.10 -35.39 21.28
CA GLU A 169 -4.31 -35.67 20.49
C GLU A 169 -3.94 -36.04 19.05
N LEU A 170 -4.60 -37.06 18.50
CA LEU A 170 -4.31 -37.58 17.17
C LEU A 170 -5.05 -36.84 16.06
N ASP A 171 -6.31 -36.46 16.30
CA ASP A 171 -7.20 -35.87 15.30
C ASP A 171 -7.09 -34.33 15.23
N ILE A 172 -5.88 -33.84 14.94
CA ILE A 172 -5.63 -32.40 14.78
C ILE A 172 -5.67 -32.04 13.30
N LYS A 173 -6.58 -31.12 12.93
CA LYS A 173 -6.65 -30.55 11.58
C LYS A 173 -5.71 -29.36 11.49
N TRP A 174 -4.60 -29.52 10.79
CA TRP A 174 -3.57 -28.48 10.64
C TRP A 174 -3.82 -27.56 9.44
N SER A 175 -3.33 -26.32 9.54
CA SER A 175 -3.09 -25.44 8.39
C SER A 175 -2.04 -26.04 7.45
N SER A 176 -1.88 -25.45 6.26
CA SER A 176 -0.74 -25.80 5.41
C SER A 176 0.57 -25.59 6.18
N GLY A 177 1.47 -26.55 6.04
CA GLY A 177 2.84 -26.46 6.56
C GLY A 177 3.84 -26.15 5.46
N ILE A 178 5.11 -26.13 5.88
CA ILE A 178 6.25 -26.03 4.97
C ILE A 178 6.16 -27.16 3.94
N TYR A 179 6.30 -26.79 2.67
CA TYR A 179 6.24 -27.71 1.56
C TYR A 179 7.30 -28.82 1.68
N SER A 180 6.90 -30.04 1.32
CA SER A 180 7.77 -31.20 1.20
C SER A 180 7.39 -31.95 -0.08
N GLN A 181 8.40 -32.30 -0.87
CA GLN A 181 8.22 -33.02 -2.14
C GLN A 181 7.55 -34.39 -1.95
N TYR A 182 7.66 -34.97 -0.76
CA TYR A 182 7.13 -36.31 -0.44
C TYR A 182 5.65 -36.30 0.00
N ASN A 183 5.01 -35.12 0.05
CA ASN A 183 3.60 -35.01 0.41
C ASN A 183 2.70 -35.16 -0.81
N GLU A 184 1.40 -35.40 -0.58
CA GLU A 184 0.38 -35.53 -1.64
C GLU A 184 0.37 -34.34 -2.60
N VAL A 185 0.59 -33.12 -2.10
CA VAL A 185 0.72 -31.91 -2.93
C VAL A 185 1.92 -31.99 -3.88
N GLY A 186 3.05 -32.56 -3.45
CA GLY A 186 4.22 -32.71 -4.30
C GLY A 186 3.98 -33.65 -5.48
N ASN A 187 3.27 -34.75 -5.26
CA ASN A 187 2.84 -35.65 -6.33
C ASN A 187 1.92 -34.92 -7.32
N ILE A 188 0.96 -34.16 -6.81
CA ILE A 188 0.03 -33.38 -7.64
C ILE A 188 0.77 -32.37 -8.52
N ILE A 189 1.70 -31.60 -7.95
CA ILE A 189 2.46 -30.59 -8.68
C ILE A 189 3.29 -31.21 -9.81
N ASN A 190 3.87 -32.39 -9.58
CA ASN A 190 4.66 -33.09 -10.60
C ASN A 190 3.80 -33.74 -11.69
N ASP A 191 2.59 -34.19 -11.35
CA ASP A 191 1.70 -34.90 -12.27
C ASP A 191 0.78 -33.96 -13.08
N TYR A 192 0.56 -32.72 -12.62
CA TYR A 192 -0.45 -31.81 -13.17
C TYR A 192 0.17 -30.85 -14.17
N THR A 193 -0.64 -30.38 -15.12
CA THR A 193 -0.22 -29.34 -16.05
C THR A 193 -0.37 -27.97 -15.39
N ILE A 194 0.73 -27.22 -15.31
CA ILE A 194 0.71 -25.84 -14.82
C ILE A 194 0.57 -24.91 -16.04
N MET A 195 -0.42 -24.03 -15.97
CA MET A 195 -0.77 -23.13 -17.06
C MET A 195 0.16 -21.91 -17.12
N SER A 196 -0.01 -21.09 -18.16
CA SER A 196 0.77 -19.85 -18.37
C SER A 196 2.28 -20.07 -18.54
N GLY A 197 2.68 -21.22 -19.10
CA GLY A 197 4.09 -21.53 -19.39
C GLY A 197 4.92 -21.93 -18.18
N TRP A 198 4.28 -22.18 -17.03
CA TRP A 198 4.97 -22.61 -15.82
C TRP A 198 5.30 -24.09 -15.86
N MET A 199 6.39 -24.47 -15.20
CA MET A 199 6.83 -25.86 -15.07
C MET A 199 7.23 -26.18 -13.64
N ALA A 200 6.97 -27.41 -13.20
CA ALA A 200 7.44 -27.90 -11.92
C ALA A 200 8.82 -28.58 -12.03
N SER A 201 9.68 -28.35 -11.05
CA SER A 201 10.95 -29.02 -10.89
C SER A 201 11.22 -29.27 -9.41
N GLY A 202 10.70 -30.38 -8.89
CA GLY A 202 10.87 -30.81 -7.49
C GLY A 202 10.22 -29.89 -6.47
N SER A 203 11.02 -29.04 -5.80
CA SER A 203 10.52 -28.04 -4.84
C SER A 203 10.46 -26.63 -5.41
N LYS A 204 10.69 -26.49 -6.71
CA LYS A 204 10.68 -25.21 -7.40
C LYS A 204 9.70 -25.22 -8.56
N LEU A 205 9.20 -24.04 -8.88
CA LEU A 205 8.45 -23.72 -10.07
C LEU A 205 9.33 -22.84 -10.97
N ILE A 206 9.22 -23.04 -12.28
CA ILE A 206 9.91 -22.25 -13.29
C ILE A 206 8.83 -21.47 -14.04
N ASP A 207 8.93 -20.15 -14.05
CA ASP A 207 7.98 -19.31 -14.79
C ASP A 207 8.29 -19.28 -16.30
N SER A 208 7.44 -18.59 -17.08
CA SER A 208 7.61 -18.42 -18.52
C SER A 208 8.88 -17.67 -18.93
N TYR A 209 9.56 -17.02 -17.98
CA TYR A 209 10.79 -16.26 -18.18
C TYR A 209 12.04 -17.04 -17.72
N GLY A 210 11.86 -18.26 -17.19
CA GLY A 210 12.94 -19.13 -16.74
C GLY A 210 13.42 -18.86 -15.30
N ARG A 211 12.67 -18.08 -14.51
CA ARG A 211 13.02 -17.81 -13.10
C ARG A 211 12.62 -18.98 -12.21
N TYR A 212 13.52 -19.36 -11.31
CA TYR A 212 13.25 -20.39 -10.30
C TYR A 212 12.59 -19.77 -9.07
N ILE A 213 11.42 -20.27 -8.73
CA ILE A 213 10.60 -19.81 -7.61
C ILE A 213 10.35 -20.99 -6.68
N ASP A 214 10.57 -20.81 -5.38
CA ASP A 214 10.44 -21.90 -4.42
C ASP A 214 8.97 -22.09 -4.02
N ILE A 215 8.54 -23.36 -3.91
CA ILE A 215 7.23 -23.71 -3.36
C ILE A 215 7.33 -23.67 -1.84
N THR A 216 6.48 -22.89 -1.19
CA THR A 216 6.58 -22.59 0.24
C THR A 216 5.60 -23.42 1.07
N CYS A 217 4.36 -23.55 0.59
CA CYS A 217 3.30 -24.27 1.27
C CYS A 217 2.27 -24.84 0.28
N GLY A 218 1.49 -25.82 0.72
CA GLY A 218 0.39 -26.36 -0.07
C GLY A 218 -0.75 -26.89 0.77
N LEU A 219 -1.97 -26.76 0.25
CA LEU A 219 -3.21 -27.18 0.89
C LEU A 219 -4.10 -27.90 -0.12
N ILE A 220 -4.65 -29.05 0.29
CA ILE A 220 -5.72 -29.72 -0.44
C ILE A 220 -7.02 -29.39 0.28
N GLY A 221 -7.90 -28.68 -0.41
CA GLY A 221 -9.18 -28.26 0.12
C GLY A 221 -10.22 -29.38 0.13
N LYS A 222 -11.35 -29.14 0.79
CA LYS A 222 -12.43 -30.12 0.95
C LYS A 222 -13.07 -30.57 -0.35
N HIS A 223 -13.10 -29.71 -1.36
CA HIS A 223 -13.72 -29.95 -2.65
C HIS A 223 -12.74 -30.43 -3.73
N ASN A 224 -11.62 -31.05 -3.31
CA ASN A 224 -10.52 -31.46 -4.18
C ASN A 224 -9.82 -30.29 -4.90
N ASP A 225 -9.98 -29.08 -4.38
CA ASP A 225 -9.17 -27.94 -4.81
C ASP A 225 -7.76 -28.08 -4.25
N VAL A 226 -6.79 -27.61 -5.02
CA VAL A 226 -5.38 -27.68 -4.69
C VAL A 226 -4.84 -26.27 -4.73
N TRP A 227 -4.30 -25.84 -3.60
CA TRP A 227 -3.72 -24.52 -3.40
C TRP A 227 -2.24 -24.67 -3.12
N VAL A 228 -1.41 -23.92 -3.84
CA VAL A 228 0.04 -23.93 -3.66
C VAL A 228 0.52 -22.48 -3.56
N GLY A 229 1.27 -22.18 -2.51
CA GLY A 229 1.90 -20.88 -2.31
C GLY A 229 3.37 -20.92 -2.74
N SER A 230 3.88 -19.78 -3.18
CA SER A 230 5.26 -19.60 -3.62
C SER A 230 6.01 -18.50 -2.88
N SER A 231 7.32 -18.45 -3.07
CA SER A 231 8.21 -17.43 -2.48
C SER A 231 8.11 -16.05 -3.13
N ASP A 232 7.60 -15.94 -4.35
CA ASP A 232 7.37 -14.66 -5.03
C ASP A 232 5.99 -14.05 -4.74
N GLY A 233 5.10 -14.76 -4.03
CA GLY A 233 3.75 -14.28 -3.73
C GLY A 233 2.68 -14.70 -4.72
N THR A 234 3.02 -15.53 -5.70
CA THR A 234 2.06 -16.12 -6.64
C THR A 234 1.28 -17.26 -5.98
N LEU A 235 -0.05 -17.21 -6.04
CA LEU A 235 -0.91 -18.30 -5.58
C LEU A 235 -1.32 -19.17 -6.76
N PHE A 236 -1.09 -20.47 -6.64
CA PHE A 236 -1.48 -21.45 -7.63
C PHE A 236 -2.75 -22.15 -7.19
N HIS A 237 -3.75 -22.15 -8.06
CA HIS A 237 -5.05 -22.78 -7.84
C HIS A 237 -5.31 -23.85 -8.89
N GLY A 238 -5.61 -25.07 -8.46
CA GLY A 238 -6.01 -26.16 -9.34
C GLY A 238 -7.10 -27.02 -8.73
N ASN A 239 -7.56 -28.00 -9.49
CA ASN A 239 -8.54 -28.99 -9.04
C ASN A 239 -8.11 -30.40 -9.44
N LYS A 240 -8.26 -31.37 -8.52
CA LYS A 240 -7.82 -32.76 -8.79
C LYS A 240 -8.54 -33.43 -9.95
N THR A 241 -9.73 -32.95 -10.29
CA THR A 241 -10.53 -33.47 -11.40
C THR A 241 -9.98 -33.02 -12.75
N MET A 242 -9.65 -31.73 -12.86
CA MET A 242 -9.14 -31.15 -14.12
C MET A 242 -7.65 -31.46 -14.33
N LYS A 243 -6.90 -31.74 -13.25
CA LYS A 243 -5.44 -31.94 -13.27
C LYS A 243 -4.67 -30.77 -13.88
N THR A 244 -5.21 -29.57 -13.72
CA THR A 244 -4.60 -28.31 -14.16
C THR A 244 -4.48 -27.34 -13.00
N ILE A 245 -3.43 -26.53 -13.03
CA ILE A 245 -3.10 -25.53 -12.01
C ILE A 245 -2.87 -24.18 -12.70
N PHE A 246 -3.48 -23.13 -12.18
CA PHE A 246 -3.42 -21.77 -12.70
C PHE A 246 -2.69 -20.85 -11.70
N PRO A 247 -1.67 -20.10 -12.12
CA PRO A 247 -1.07 -19.05 -11.30
C PRO A 247 -2.01 -17.83 -11.21
N THR A 248 -2.07 -17.22 -10.04
CA THR A 248 -2.82 -15.99 -9.77
C THR A 248 -1.99 -15.04 -8.91
N GLY A 249 -1.96 -13.76 -9.26
CA GLY A 249 -1.30 -12.71 -8.50
C GLY A 249 -2.30 -11.86 -7.71
N PHE A 250 -1.84 -11.26 -6.61
CA PHE A 250 -2.63 -10.35 -5.78
C PHE A 250 -1.74 -9.37 -5.02
N GLY A 251 -2.37 -8.35 -4.44
CA GLY A 251 -1.68 -7.28 -3.71
C GLY A 251 -0.95 -6.31 -4.64
N ILE A 252 -0.41 -5.24 -4.06
CA ILE A 252 0.39 -4.26 -4.82
C ILE A 252 1.85 -4.71 -4.92
N ARG A 253 2.63 -4.13 -5.83
CA ARG A 253 4.09 -4.25 -5.89
C ARG A 253 4.75 -3.08 -5.16
N GLY A 254 5.80 -3.40 -4.44
CA GLY A 254 6.57 -2.45 -3.64
C GLY A 254 5.94 -2.12 -2.30
N SER A 255 6.76 -1.46 -1.50
CA SER A 255 6.38 -0.72 -0.30
C SER A 255 6.67 0.76 -0.51
N ASN A 256 6.17 1.64 0.35
CA ASN A 256 6.37 3.07 0.23
C ASN A 256 5.82 3.64 -1.10
N ILE A 257 4.50 3.72 -1.18
CA ILE A 257 3.79 4.20 -2.36
C ILE A 257 3.93 5.71 -2.46
N SER A 258 4.59 6.16 -3.52
CA SER A 258 4.90 7.56 -3.80
C SER A 258 3.92 8.17 -4.78
N ALA A 259 3.51 7.43 -5.81
CA ALA A 259 2.73 7.97 -6.91
C ALA A 259 1.45 7.20 -7.18
N LEU A 260 0.37 7.93 -7.49
CA LEU A 260 -0.96 7.42 -7.79
C LEU A 260 -1.54 8.17 -8.98
N VAL A 261 -2.08 7.44 -9.97
CA VAL A 261 -2.92 8.07 -11.00
C VAL A 261 -4.14 7.21 -11.31
N PHE A 262 -5.30 7.86 -11.38
CA PHE A 262 -6.54 7.20 -11.79
C PHE A 262 -6.66 7.16 -13.30
N ASP A 263 -7.27 6.08 -13.77
CA ASP A 263 -7.46 5.78 -15.17
C ASP A 263 -8.76 4.98 -15.32
N ASP A 264 -9.86 5.72 -15.48
CA ASP A 264 -11.23 5.21 -15.40
C ASP A 264 -11.47 4.40 -14.10
N ASN A 265 -11.58 3.08 -14.23
CA ASN A 265 -11.80 2.14 -13.13
C ASN A 265 -10.50 1.57 -12.55
N HIS A 266 -9.34 1.97 -13.07
CA HIS A 266 -8.04 1.49 -12.65
C HIS A 266 -7.27 2.58 -11.90
N LEU A 267 -6.42 2.14 -11.00
CA LEU A 267 -5.48 2.95 -10.24
C LEU A 267 -4.09 2.40 -10.51
N TRP A 268 -3.24 3.22 -11.09
CA TRP A 268 -1.82 2.91 -11.23
C TRP A 268 -1.09 3.34 -9.97
N VAL A 269 -0.19 2.48 -9.52
CA VAL A 269 0.50 2.61 -8.23
C VAL A 269 2.00 2.45 -8.47
N GLY A 270 2.76 3.48 -8.08
CA GLY A 270 4.22 3.52 -8.13
C GLY A 270 4.83 3.59 -6.73
N SER A 271 6.01 2.99 -6.56
CA SER A 271 6.69 2.86 -5.25
C SER A 271 8.11 3.43 -5.27
N LYS A 272 8.56 3.96 -4.12
CA LYS A 272 9.90 4.56 -3.89
C LYS A 272 10.86 3.60 -3.15
N GLY A 273 10.68 2.29 -3.25
CA GLY A 273 11.47 1.35 -2.44
C GLY A 273 12.20 0.31 -3.27
N TYR A 274 13.48 0.53 -3.62
CA TYR A 274 14.28 -0.42 -4.41
C TYR A 274 14.45 -1.82 -3.79
N GLU A 275 14.40 -1.97 -2.46
CA GLU A 275 14.56 -3.29 -1.81
C GLU A 275 13.34 -4.21 -1.97
N VAL A 276 12.19 -3.66 -2.39
CA VAL A 276 10.89 -4.35 -2.41
C VAL A 276 10.11 -4.11 -3.72
N GLY A 277 10.35 -2.99 -4.40
CA GLY A 277 9.64 -2.55 -5.61
C GLY A 277 9.92 -3.42 -6.82
N ARG A 278 9.22 -4.56 -6.91
CA ARG A 278 9.34 -5.47 -8.05
C ARG A 278 8.78 -4.90 -9.35
N GLY A 279 8.00 -3.82 -9.30
CA GLY A 279 7.31 -3.30 -10.48
C GLY A 279 6.27 -2.23 -10.20
N ILE A 280 5.45 -2.01 -11.22
CA ILE A 280 4.27 -1.13 -11.20
C ILE A 280 3.02 -1.98 -11.04
N THR A 281 2.03 -1.49 -10.28
CA THR A 281 0.73 -2.16 -10.17
C THR A 281 -0.38 -1.36 -10.83
N ARG A 282 -1.21 -2.04 -11.60
CA ARG A 282 -2.53 -1.54 -12.03
C ARG A 282 -3.61 -2.26 -11.22
N LEU A 283 -4.25 -1.52 -10.32
CA LEU A 283 -5.31 -2.02 -9.44
C LEU A 283 -6.68 -1.63 -9.99
N ASN A 284 -7.59 -2.59 -10.15
CA ASN A 284 -8.98 -2.29 -10.44
C ASN A 284 -9.70 -1.84 -9.16
N THR A 285 -10.29 -0.66 -9.18
CA THR A 285 -10.91 -0.03 -8.00
C THR A 285 -12.26 -0.64 -7.59
N ASN A 286 -12.89 -1.42 -8.47
CA ASN A 286 -14.19 -2.04 -8.24
C ASN A 286 -14.07 -3.44 -7.62
N ASN A 287 -13.17 -4.27 -8.14
CA ASN A 287 -13.01 -5.68 -7.72
C ASN A 287 -11.65 -6.01 -7.08
N PHE A 288 -10.75 -5.02 -6.97
CA PHE A 288 -9.41 -5.14 -6.36
C PHE A 288 -8.49 -6.15 -7.02
N GLN A 289 -8.77 -6.56 -8.26
CA GLN A 289 -7.83 -7.33 -9.05
C GLN A 289 -6.63 -6.47 -9.45
N THR A 290 -5.46 -7.10 -9.51
CA THR A 290 -4.18 -6.42 -9.73
C THR A 290 -3.47 -7.03 -10.91
N ASP A 291 -3.03 -6.20 -11.83
CA ASP A 291 -2.03 -6.55 -12.84
C ASP A 291 -0.68 -5.97 -12.43
N HIS A 292 0.38 -6.74 -12.63
CA HIS A 292 1.74 -6.38 -12.23
C HIS A 292 2.64 -6.27 -13.46
N TYR A 293 3.42 -5.19 -13.52
CA TYR A 293 4.47 -4.99 -14.51
C TYR A 293 5.81 -5.00 -13.77
N ASP A 294 6.39 -6.19 -13.66
CA ASP A 294 7.63 -6.37 -12.89
C ASP A 294 8.86 -5.97 -13.75
N PHE A 295 9.82 -5.23 -13.17
CA PHE A 295 10.98 -4.68 -13.87
C PHE A 295 11.88 -5.76 -14.49
N ASP A 296 12.05 -6.89 -13.78
CA ASP A 296 12.97 -7.96 -14.20
C ASP A 296 12.48 -8.75 -15.43
N ILE A 297 11.18 -8.68 -15.74
CA ILE A 297 10.55 -9.48 -16.82
C ILE A 297 9.96 -8.61 -17.93
N THR A 298 9.64 -7.35 -17.64
CA THR A 298 9.00 -6.46 -18.59
C THR A 298 10.05 -5.88 -19.53
N VAL A 299 9.95 -6.23 -20.82
CA VAL A 299 10.89 -5.78 -21.84
C VAL A 299 10.86 -4.25 -21.95
N ASN A 300 12.05 -3.64 -22.02
CA ASN A 300 12.27 -2.19 -22.19
C ASN A 300 11.73 -1.32 -21.03
N MET A 301 11.57 -1.92 -19.86
CA MET A 301 11.21 -1.25 -18.62
C MET A 301 12.41 -1.31 -17.65
N SER A 302 13.16 -0.22 -17.54
CA SER A 302 14.28 -0.15 -16.61
C SER A 302 13.82 -0.10 -15.15
N LEU A 303 14.58 -0.76 -14.26
CA LEU A 303 14.39 -0.67 -12.82
C LEU A 303 14.55 0.77 -12.34
N THR A 304 13.55 1.30 -11.65
CA THR A 304 13.58 2.66 -11.11
C THR A 304 12.58 2.81 -9.96
N GLU A 305 12.85 3.71 -9.02
CA GLU A 305 11.85 4.22 -8.07
C GLU A 305 10.84 5.06 -8.83
N VAL A 306 9.55 4.90 -8.58
CA VAL A 306 8.51 5.68 -9.29
C VAL A 306 8.02 6.80 -8.40
N HIS A 307 8.45 8.04 -8.67
CA HIS A 307 8.09 9.21 -7.87
C HIS A 307 6.84 9.93 -8.37
N SER A 308 6.57 9.86 -9.68
CA SER A 308 5.43 10.54 -10.30
C SER A 308 4.83 9.70 -11.41
N ILE A 309 3.53 9.86 -11.65
CA ILE A 309 2.80 9.20 -12.73
C ILE A 309 1.88 10.21 -13.38
N TYR A 310 1.96 10.31 -14.71
CA TYR A 310 1.12 11.16 -15.51
C TYR A 310 0.42 10.34 -16.60
N ASN A 311 -0.90 10.43 -16.63
CA ASN A 311 -1.72 9.75 -17.64
C ASN A 311 -2.17 10.77 -18.68
N PHE A 312 -1.77 10.58 -19.94
CA PHE A 312 -2.16 11.45 -21.03
C PHE A 312 -2.48 10.66 -22.29
N ASP A 313 -3.74 10.76 -22.71
CA ASP A 313 -4.26 10.09 -23.90
C ASP A 313 -3.94 8.58 -23.87
N ASN A 314 -3.20 8.07 -24.85
CA ASN A 314 -2.82 6.66 -24.92
C ASN A 314 -1.51 6.31 -24.20
N ASN A 315 -0.82 7.28 -23.59
CA ASN A 315 0.47 7.08 -22.97
C ASN A 315 0.41 7.29 -21.46
N LEU A 316 0.97 6.36 -20.72
CA LEU A 316 1.23 6.51 -19.30
C LEU A 316 2.72 6.80 -19.10
N TRP A 317 3.04 7.93 -18.48
CA TRP A 317 4.39 8.37 -18.19
C TRP A 317 4.67 8.18 -16.70
N LEU A 318 5.79 7.57 -16.37
CA LEU A 318 6.23 7.39 -14.98
C LEU A 318 7.61 7.99 -14.81
N GLY A 319 7.72 8.94 -13.90
CA GLY A 319 8.98 9.56 -13.53
C GLY A 319 9.68 8.75 -12.45
N GLY A 320 10.91 8.36 -12.72
CA GLY A 320 11.76 7.73 -11.72
C GLY A 320 13.05 8.46 -11.43
N ASP A 321 14.10 7.74 -11.06
CA ASP A 321 15.42 8.31 -10.81
C ASP A 321 16.26 8.32 -12.11
N GLY A 322 16.45 9.50 -12.70
CA GLY A 322 17.24 9.68 -13.92
C GLY A 322 16.59 9.11 -15.20
N VAL A 323 15.40 8.52 -15.09
CA VAL A 323 14.69 7.87 -16.18
C VAL A 323 13.19 8.17 -16.15
N VAL A 324 12.58 8.10 -17.32
CA VAL A 324 11.12 8.14 -17.49
C VAL A 324 10.67 6.91 -18.27
N LEU A 325 9.75 6.16 -17.69
CA LEU A 325 9.12 5.02 -18.33
C LEU A 325 7.85 5.48 -19.03
N VAL A 326 7.66 5.08 -20.29
CA VAL A 326 6.44 5.38 -21.04
C VAL A 326 5.79 4.07 -21.48
N PHE A 327 4.54 3.89 -21.10
CA PHE A 327 3.72 2.76 -21.53
C PHE A 327 2.74 3.22 -22.60
N ASP A 328 2.94 2.69 -23.81
CA ASP A 328 2.03 2.86 -24.93
C ASP A 328 0.92 1.81 -24.82
N ARG A 329 -0.32 2.28 -24.61
CA ARG A 329 -1.48 1.41 -24.38
C ARG A 329 -1.97 0.73 -25.66
N VAL A 330 -1.74 1.34 -26.82
CA VAL A 330 -2.21 0.81 -28.11
C VAL A 330 -1.32 -0.35 -28.53
N GLU A 331 -0.01 -0.15 -28.45
CA GLU A 331 0.98 -1.18 -28.80
C GLU A 331 1.27 -2.14 -27.63
N ASN A 332 0.74 -1.86 -26.43
CA ASN A 332 0.98 -2.59 -25.18
C ASN A 332 2.49 -2.79 -24.93
N TYR A 333 3.24 -1.69 -25.00
CA TYR A 333 4.69 -1.71 -25.01
C TYR A 333 5.30 -0.62 -24.12
N TRP A 334 6.36 -1.00 -23.42
CA TRP A 334 7.12 -0.13 -22.54
C TRP A 334 8.35 0.43 -23.24
N ARG A 335 8.67 1.70 -23.00
CA ARG A 335 9.94 2.32 -23.39
C ARG A 335 10.55 3.06 -22.21
N THR A 336 11.87 3.07 -22.15
CA THR A 336 12.64 3.87 -21.18
C THR A 336 13.28 5.05 -21.90
N LEU A 337 13.08 6.26 -21.38
CA LEU A 337 13.76 7.48 -21.79
C LEU A 337 14.75 7.85 -20.69
N GLY A 338 16.02 8.04 -21.04
CA GLY A 338 17.06 8.45 -20.09
C GLY A 338 17.62 9.82 -20.42
N VAL A 339 18.76 10.12 -19.80
CA VAL A 339 19.51 11.38 -19.99
C VAL A 339 19.86 11.63 -21.46
N ASP A 340 20.04 10.57 -22.27
CA ASP A 340 20.28 10.66 -23.71
C ASP A 340 19.13 11.30 -24.50
N ARG A 341 17.92 11.31 -23.91
CA ARG A 341 16.71 11.96 -24.45
C ARG A 341 16.42 13.31 -23.81
N GLY A 342 17.28 13.77 -22.91
CA GLY A 342 17.15 15.03 -22.18
C GLY A 342 16.29 14.93 -20.92
N ILE A 343 16.11 13.73 -20.38
CA ILE A 343 15.54 13.53 -19.04
C ILE A 343 16.57 14.00 -17.98
N PRO A 344 16.16 14.74 -16.94
CA PRO A 344 17.05 15.12 -15.85
C PRO A 344 17.67 13.91 -15.13
N ASP A 345 18.95 13.99 -14.78
CA ASP A 345 19.69 12.95 -14.04
C ASP A 345 19.44 13.05 -12.52
N SER A 346 18.18 12.89 -12.09
CA SER A 346 17.73 12.91 -10.67
C SER A 346 16.28 12.41 -10.53
N ASP A 347 15.74 12.29 -9.30
CA ASP A 347 14.32 11.97 -9.08
C ASP A 347 13.41 12.93 -9.88
N ILE A 348 12.56 12.33 -10.71
CA ILE A 348 11.52 13.02 -11.46
C ILE A 348 10.28 13.18 -10.58
N THR A 349 10.20 14.33 -9.93
CA THR A 349 9.22 14.66 -8.89
C THR A 349 7.81 14.87 -9.42
N SER A 350 7.66 15.40 -10.63
CA SER A 350 6.35 15.65 -11.24
C SER A 350 6.42 15.70 -12.76
N ILE A 351 5.34 15.28 -13.41
CA ILE A 351 5.20 15.25 -14.87
C ILE A 351 3.82 15.79 -15.21
N VAL A 352 3.76 16.76 -16.12
CA VAL A 352 2.51 17.28 -16.70
C VAL A 352 2.68 17.48 -18.21
N GLY A 353 1.59 17.58 -18.95
CA GLY A 353 1.70 17.67 -20.41
C GLY A 353 0.44 18.11 -21.13
N ASP A 354 0.59 18.38 -22.41
CA ASP A 354 -0.52 18.57 -23.34
C ASP A 354 -0.31 17.74 -24.61
N SER A 355 -1.02 18.05 -25.70
CA SER A 355 -0.93 17.28 -26.95
C SER A 355 0.42 17.38 -27.66
N ASN A 356 1.26 18.35 -27.30
CA ASN A 356 2.52 18.63 -27.97
C ASN A 356 3.71 18.30 -27.07
N PHE A 357 3.65 18.72 -25.81
CA PHE A 357 4.80 18.69 -24.91
C PHE A 357 4.49 18.04 -23.57
N ILE A 358 5.51 17.40 -23.01
CA ILE A 358 5.57 16.94 -21.62
C ILE A 358 6.60 17.80 -20.89
N TRP A 359 6.22 18.37 -19.76
CA TRP A 359 7.10 19.05 -18.83
C TRP A 359 7.44 18.13 -17.67
N ILE A 360 8.73 18.09 -17.34
CA ILE A 360 9.31 17.19 -16.36
C ILE A 360 10.00 18.03 -15.30
N GLY A 361 9.50 17.94 -14.07
CA GLY A 361 10.11 18.52 -12.87
C GLY A 361 11.03 17.51 -12.20
N SER A 362 12.14 17.99 -11.66
CA SER A 362 13.12 17.16 -10.96
C SER A 362 13.86 17.94 -9.87
N TYR A 363 14.67 17.25 -9.06
CA TYR A 363 15.56 17.92 -8.11
C TYR A 363 16.62 18.81 -8.79
N TYR A 364 16.92 18.60 -10.09
CA TYR A 364 17.85 19.41 -10.87
C TYR A 364 17.22 20.45 -11.80
N GLY A 365 15.90 20.63 -11.73
CA GLY A 365 15.17 21.66 -12.45
C GLY A 365 14.14 21.09 -13.41
N ILE A 366 13.75 21.89 -14.41
CA ILE A 366 12.70 21.56 -15.38
C ILE A 366 13.29 21.20 -16.75
N ARG A 367 12.60 20.29 -17.45
CA ARG A 367 12.82 19.98 -18.87
C ARG A 367 11.49 19.88 -19.61
N GLN A 368 11.53 20.12 -20.91
CA GLN A 368 10.41 19.95 -21.82
C GLN A 368 10.78 18.91 -22.88
N ILE A 369 9.90 17.94 -23.10
CA ILE A 369 10.05 16.86 -24.07
C ILE A 369 8.94 16.99 -25.11
N ASP A 370 9.30 16.96 -26.39
CA ASP A 370 8.34 16.85 -27.49
C ASP A 370 7.80 15.41 -27.58
N ILE A 371 6.48 15.26 -27.61
CA ILE A 371 5.80 13.95 -27.58
C ILE A 371 6.04 13.14 -28.87
N ARG A 372 6.26 13.80 -30.00
CA ARG A 372 6.43 13.13 -31.30
C ARG A 372 7.85 12.57 -31.45
N THR A 373 8.83 13.36 -31.07
CA THR A 373 10.26 13.02 -31.19
C THR A 373 10.81 12.28 -29.98
N MET A 374 10.12 12.38 -28.83
CA MET A 374 10.53 11.81 -27.54
C MET A 374 11.94 12.30 -27.17
N ARG A 375 12.18 13.60 -27.36
CA ARG A 375 13.45 14.29 -27.10
C ARG A 375 13.18 15.67 -26.51
N GLU A 376 14.18 16.17 -25.81
CA GLU A 376 14.18 17.52 -25.28
C GLU A 376 14.00 18.59 -26.37
N GLU A 377 13.08 19.51 -26.08
CA GLU A 377 12.93 20.78 -26.79
C GLU A 377 13.11 21.91 -25.76
N PRO A 378 14.27 22.60 -25.75
CA PRO A 378 14.57 23.61 -24.74
C PRO A 378 13.61 24.81 -24.81
N MET A 379 13.10 25.22 -23.65
CA MET A 379 12.28 26.40 -23.44
C MET A 379 13.11 27.70 -23.36
N GLY A 380 14.39 27.58 -23.03
CA GLY A 380 15.33 28.72 -22.96
C GLY A 380 15.41 29.41 -21.61
N PHE A 381 14.80 28.85 -20.55
CA PHE A 381 14.85 29.39 -19.18
C PHE A 381 15.27 28.34 -18.14
N GLU A 382 15.64 27.13 -18.55
CA GLU A 382 16.04 26.02 -17.68
C GLU A 382 17.17 26.40 -16.72
N TYR A 383 18.05 27.32 -17.13
CA TYR A 383 19.15 27.83 -16.32
C TYR A 383 18.68 28.50 -15.02
N LEU A 384 17.44 29.03 -14.98
CA LEU A 384 16.84 29.60 -13.77
C LEU A 384 16.56 28.54 -12.70
N PHE A 385 16.40 27.28 -13.10
CA PHE A 385 16.08 26.15 -12.22
C PHE A 385 17.23 25.16 -12.06
N TYR A 386 18.41 25.46 -12.60
CA TYR A 386 19.56 24.56 -12.48
C TYR A 386 19.94 24.34 -11.02
N ASN A 387 19.96 23.08 -10.56
CA ASN A 387 20.14 22.70 -9.15
C ASN A 387 19.12 23.30 -8.18
N HIS A 388 17.95 23.69 -8.68
CA HIS A 388 16.83 24.15 -7.86
C HIS A 388 15.70 23.13 -7.97
N PRO A 389 15.36 22.44 -6.86
CA PRO A 389 14.31 21.45 -6.87
C PRO A 389 12.97 22.02 -7.32
N ILE A 390 12.36 21.29 -8.24
CA ILE A 390 10.95 21.42 -8.60
C ILE A 390 10.25 20.27 -7.90
N PHE A 391 9.28 20.59 -7.05
CA PHE A 391 8.58 19.58 -6.27
C PHE A 391 7.30 19.15 -6.97
N ASP A 392 6.64 20.08 -7.65
CA ASP A 392 5.39 19.78 -8.35
C ASP A 392 5.17 20.71 -9.55
N LEU A 393 4.36 20.24 -10.50
CA LEU A 393 3.97 20.93 -11.72
C LEU A 393 2.45 20.79 -11.89
N GLU A 394 1.79 21.85 -12.36
CA GLU A 394 0.37 21.79 -12.72
C GLU A 394 0.13 22.55 -14.02
N ILE A 395 -0.66 21.99 -14.93
CA ILE A 395 -0.95 22.62 -16.22
C ILE A 395 -2.41 23.06 -16.31
N ASN A 396 -2.63 24.32 -16.70
CA ASN A 396 -3.96 24.83 -16.97
C ASN A 396 -3.99 25.83 -18.13
N LYS A 397 -5.12 26.52 -18.31
CA LYS A 397 -5.32 27.49 -19.39
C LYS A 397 -4.32 28.66 -19.38
N PHE A 398 -3.69 28.96 -18.25
CA PHE A 398 -2.72 30.06 -18.11
C PHE A 398 -1.28 29.63 -18.43
N GLY A 399 -1.00 28.32 -18.45
CA GLY A 399 0.33 27.80 -18.68
C GLY A 399 0.70 26.68 -17.71
N VAL A 400 2.01 26.47 -17.57
CA VAL A 400 2.60 25.49 -16.65
C VAL A 400 3.00 26.21 -15.37
N TRP A 401 2.35 25.84 -14.27
CA TRP A 401 2.67 26.29 -12.93
C TRP A 401 3.79 25.41 -12.36
N ILE A 402 4.79 26.05 -11.77
CA ILE A 402 6.01 25.41 -11.29
C ILE A 402 6.13 25.69 -9.79
N ALA A 403 6.04 24.64 -8.98
CA ALA A 403 6.33 24.69 -7.55
C ALA A 403 7.79 24.35 -7.33
N SER A 404 8.57 25.34 -6.92
CA SER A 404 9.99 25.18 -6.66
C SER A 404 10.36 25.47 -5.21
N ARG A 405 11.61 25.16 -4.87
CA ARG A 405 12.19 25.58 -3.58
C ARG A 405 12.16 27.09 -3.36
N THR A 406 12.26 27.90 -4.41
CA THR A 406 12.42 29.36 -4.32
C THR A 406 11.12 30.14 -4.43
N GLY A 407 10.09 29.57 -5.05
CA GLY A 407 8.86 30.30 -5.33
C GLY A 407 7.93 29.56 -6.27
N ILE A 408 6.81 30.22 -6.59
CA ILE A 408 5.86 29.75 -7.58
C ILE A 408 6.14 30.51 -8.88
N TYR A 409 6.28 29.79 -9.98
CA TYR A 409 6.49 30.37 -11.30
C TYR A 409 5.40 29.91 -12.27
N VAL A 410 5.12 30.72 -13.29
CA VAL A 410 4.20 30.37 -14.37
C VAL A 410 4.91 30.56 -15.70
N TYR A 411 4.90 29.52 -16.52
CA TYR A 411 5.39 29.55 -17.89
C TYR A 411 4.20 29.58 -18.86
N ASP A 412 4.07 30.67 -19.63
CA ASP A 412 3.07 30.80 -20.68
C ASP A 412 3.55 30.09 -21.94
N LYS A 413 2.85 29.02 -22.33
CA LYS A 413 3.17 28.21 -23.51
C LYS A 413 2.82 28.87 -24.84
N ASN A 414 1.91 29.85 -24.85
CA ASN A 414 1.52 30.58 -26.07
C ASN A 414 2.44 31.76 -26.34
N ASN A 415 2.95 32.38 -25.27
CA ASN A 415 3.95 33.44 -25.33
C ASN A 415 5.10 33.06 -24.41
N PRO A 416 6.17 32.40 -24.91
CA PRO A 416 7.19 31.72 -24.12
C PRO A 416 7.91 32.69 -23.18
N GLN A 417 7.34 32.87 -22.01
CA GLN A 417 7.76 33.79 -20.98
C GLN A 417 7.51 33.12 -19.64
N ILE A 418 8.46 33.29 -18.74
CA ILE A 418 8.35 32.83 -17.37
C ILE A 418 8.23 34.03 -16.44
N MET A 419 7.29 33.94 -15.50
CA MET A 419 7.07 34.98 -14.50
C MET A 419 6.95 34.38 -13.10
N ASN A 420 7.32 35.16 -12.08
CA ASN A 420 7.00 34.82 -10.70
C ASN A 420 5.48 34.98 -10.51
N ALA A 421 4.81 33.93 -10.03
CA ALA A 421 3.35 33.92 -9.94
C ALA A 421 2.81 34.99 -8.98
N LEU A 422 3.56 35.36 -7.93
CA LEU A 422 3.16 36.41 -7.00
C LEU A 422 3.13 37.81 -7.65
N SER A 423 3.77 38.00 -8.81
CA SER A 423 3.63 39.24 -9.58
C SER A 423 2.28 39.34 -10.30
N ILE A 424 1.51 38.25 -10.34
CA ILE A 424 0.18 38.19 -10.94
C ILE A 424 -0.86 38.52 -9.86
N GLY A 425 -1.56 39.63 -10.02
CA GLY A 425 -2.67 40.00 -9.15
C GLY A 425 -2.26 40.72 -7.87
N ILE A 426 -3.14 40.67 -6.87
CA ILE A 426 -2.95 41.32 -5.56
C ILE A 426 -2.60 40.25 -4.53
N SER A 427 -1.55 40.48 -3.75
CA SER A 427 -1.15 39.58 -2.66
C SER A 427 -1.39 40.20 -1.29
N TYR A 428 -2.12 39.46 -0.43
CA TYR A 428 -2.34 39.81 0.97
C TYR A 428 -1.45 38.98 1.92
N LEU A 429 -0.36 38.40 1.41
CA LEU A 429 0.54 37.57 2.19
C LEU A 429 1.55 38.42 2.96
N ASP A 430 1.61 38.22 4.28
CA ASP A 430 2.51 38.96 5.17
C ASP A 430 3.98 38.49 5.12
N PHE A 431 4.23 37.30 4.56
CA PHE A 431 5.53 36.63 4.60
C PHE A 431 5.97 36.10 3.23
N PRO A 432 7.29 36.09 2.94
CA PRO A 432 7.79 35.49 1.72
C PRO A 432 7.54 33.98 1.69
N ILE A 433 7.01 33.50 0.58
CA ILE A 433 6.80 32.07 0.35
C ILE A 433 8.08 31.42 -0.23
N SER A 434 8.35 30.20 0.22
CA SER A 434 9.42 29.34 -0.28
C SER A 434 9.04 27.88 -0.03
N ARG A 435 9.81 26.94 -0.59
CA ARG A 435 9.61 25.49 -0.45
C ARG A 435 8.16 25.11 -0.78
N ILE A 436 7.78 25.33 -2.04
CA ILE A 436 6.44 24.96 -2.49
C ILE A 436 6.48 23.50 -2.87
N THR A 437 5.79 22.66 -2.12
CA THR A 437 5.93 21.20 -2.22
C THR A 437 4.85 20.52 -3.05
N SER A 438 3.67 21.13 -3.17
CA SER A 438 2.53 20.59 -3.90
C SER A 438 1.64 21.70 -4.44
N ILE A 439 1.08 21.48 -5.63
CA ILE A 439 0.07 22.33 -6.28
C ILE A 439 -1.19 21.50 -6.47
N PHE A 440 -2.35 22.07 -6.14
CA PHE A 440 -3.62 21.44 -6.42
C PHE A 440 -4.62 22.44 -6.98
N GLN A 441 -5.19 22.16 -8.15
CA GLN A 441 -6.25 23.00 -8.71
C GLN A 441 -7.64 22.43 -8.38
N ASN A 442 -8.53 23.26 -7.83
CA ASN A 442 -9.95 22.96 -7.71
C ASN A 442 -10.79 24.05 -8.36
N LYS A 443 -11.33 23.74 -9.54
CA LYS A 443 -12.09 24.68 -10.37
C LYS A 443 -11.26 25.94 -10.68
N ASN A 444 -11.58 27.05 -10.04
CA ASN A 444 -10.97 28.35 -10.27
C ASN A 444 -9.92 28.73 -9.21
N ILE A 445 -9.75 27.91 -8.18
CA ILE A 445 -8.81 28.19 -7.09
C ILE A 445 -7.64 27.23 -7.20
N MET A 446 -6.44 27.78 -7.24
CA MET A 446 -5.18 27.07 -7.10
C MET A 446 -4.78 27.05 -5.63
N TYR A 447 -4.34 25.90 -5.12
CA TYR A 447 -3.84 25.72 -3.77
C TYR A 447 -2.35 25.36 -3.83
N PHE A 448 -1.55 25.96 -2.96
CA PHE A 448 -0.10 25.78 -2.90
C PHE A 448 0.31 25.47 -1.47
N ALA A 449 1.04 24.37 -1.28
CA ALA A 449 1.62 24.02 0.01
C ALA A 449 2.97 24.71 0.12
N THR A 450 3.14 25.57 1.12
CA THR A 450 4.33 26.43 1.27
C THR A 450 4.90 26.31 2.68
N ASN A 451 6.07 26.91 2.91
CA ASN A 451 6.68 27.03 4.23
C ASN A 451 5.82 27.75 5.28
N ILE A 452 4.87 28.60 4.89
CA ILE A 452 4.02 29.37 5.82
C ILE A 452 2.61 28.79 6.00
N GLY A 453 2.21 27.83 5.17
CA GLY A 453 0.83 27.35 5.12
C GLY A 453 0.39 26.90 3.73
N VAL A 454 -0.90 26.59 3.63
CA VAL A 454 -1.60 26.46 2.35
C VAL A 454 -2.06 27.85 1.91
N VAL A 455 -1.53 28.29 0.78
CA VAL A 455 -1.86 29.57 0.13
C VAL A 455 -2.75 29.29 -1.07
N THR A 456 -3.72 30.17 -1.33
CA THR A 456 -4.62 30.06 -2.48
C THR A 456 -4.44 31.22 -3.44
N PHE A 457 -4.64 30.93 -4.73
CA PHE A 457 -4.76 31.94 -5.78
C PHE A 457 -6.09 31.75 -6.52
N ASP A 458 -6.93 32.78 -6.52
CA ASP A 458 -8.15 32.82 -7.32
C ASP A 458 -7.80 33.26 -8.76
N LEU A 459 -8.08 32.41 -9.74
CA LEU A 459 -7.74 32.65 -11.14
C LEU A 459 -8.58 33.75 -11.81
N ASP A 460 -9.76 34.08 -11.27
CA ASP A 460 -10.67 35.10 -11.82
C ASP A 460 -10.42 36.45 -11.13
N GLU A 461 -10.40 36.46 -9.80
CA GLU A 461 -10.16 37.68 -9.01
C GLU A 461 -8.69 38.09 -9.00
N LYS A 462 -7.78 37.14 -9.29
CA LYS A 462 -6.31 37.32 -9.22
C LYS A 462 -5.87 37.79 -7.84
N ILE A 463 -6.36 37.11 -6.81
CA ILE A 463 -6.04 37.42 -5.41
C ILE A 463 -5.30 36.23 -4.80
N TRP A 464 -4.19 36.52 -4.12
CA TRP A 464 -3.49 35.59 -3.25
C TRP A 464 -3.93 35.78 -1.81
N ASP A 465 -4.26 34.67 -1.14
CA ASP A 465 -4.71 34.67 0.26
C ASP A 465 -4.17 33.44 1.02
N MET A 466 -4.06 33.56 2.34
CA MET A 466 -3.68 32.46 3.21
C MET A 466 -4.92 31.66 3.62
N MET A 467 -4.98 30.40 3.19
CA MET A 467 -6.12 29.54 3.48
C MET A 467 -5.97 28.79 4.81
N VAL A 468 -4.79 28.21 5.04
CA VAL A 468 -4.48 27.43 6.25
C VAL A 468 -3.05 27.74 6.69
N PRO A 469 -2.83 28.40 7.85
CA PRO A 469 -1.49 28.61 8.39
C PRO A 469 -0.80 27.30 8.76
N ALA A 470 0.53 27.24 8.61
CA ALA A 470 1.32 26.05 8.95
C ALA A 470 1.20 25.60 10.42
N SER A 471 0.88 26.53 11.32
CA SER A 471 0.65 26.23 12.74
C SER A 471 -0.56 25.31 12.98
N GLU A 472 -1.56 25.29 12.09
CA GLU A 472 -2.74 24.43 12.20
C GLU A 472 -2.41 22.93 12.04
N TYR A 473 -1.33 22.61 11.33
CA TYR A 473 -0.85 21.24 11.08
C TYR A 473 0.58 21.03 11.59
N ARG A 474 0.92 21.69 12.71
CA ARG A 474 2.17 21.50 13.47
C ARG A 474 3.46 21.84 12.69
N MET A 475 3.37 22.69 11.67
CA MET A 475 4.49 23.08 10.80
C MET A 475 5.18 21.89 10.12
N LEU A 476 4.46 20.78 9.93
CA LEU A 476 4.95 19.63 9.20
C LEU A 476 5.02 19.93 7.71
N GLU A 477 5.97 19.32 7.01
CA GLU A 477 6.08 19.47 5.56
C GLU A 477 4.92 18.72 4.89
N VAL A 478 4.21 19.41 4.00
CA VAL A 478 3.10 18.82 3.25
C VAL A 478 3.68 18.16 2.01
N SER A 479 3.49 16.85 1.85
CA SER A 479 3.93 16.10 0.68
C SER A 479 2.96 16.24 -0.49
N ASP A 480 1.66 16.17 -0.20
CA ASP A 480 0.59 16.30 -1.18
C ASP A 480 -0.70 16.83 -0.53
N MET A 481 -1.58 17.41 -1.33
CA MET A 481 -2.83 17.99 -0.86
C MET A 481 -4.02 17.67 -1.74
N LEU A 482 -5.20 17.72 -1.13
CA LEU A 482 -6.45 17.42 -1.82
C LEU A 482 -7.60 18.20 -1.21
N VAL A 483 -8.38 18.91 -2.03
CA VAL A 483 -9.53 19.69 -1.56
C VAL A 483 -10.84 19.08 -2.07
N ILE A 484 -11.69 18.63 -1.15
CA ILE A 484 -13.00 18.04 -1.44
C ILE A 484 -14.11 18.83 -0.75
N GLY A 485 -14.84 19.61 -1.54
CA GLY A 485 -15.91 20.48 -1.03
C GLY A 485 -15.36 21.50 -0.04
N LYS A 486 -15.71 21.38 1.24
CA LYS A 486 -15.24 22.27 2.32
C LYS A 486 -14.08 21.70 3.14
N HIS A 487 -13.51 20.57 2.73
CA HIS A 487 -12.44 19.90 3.47
C HIS A 487 -11.16 19.90 2.65
N CYS A 488 -10.07 20.34 3.28
CA CYS A 488 -8.72 20.20 2.76
C CYS A 488 -8.05 19.04 3.50
N PHE A 489 -7.44 18.14 2.73
CA PHE A 489 -6.66 17.02 3.21
C PHE A 489 -5.19 17.32 2.90
N LEU A 490 -4.33 17.19 3.91
CA LEU A 490 -2.89 17.41 3.80
C LEU A 490 -2.17 16.13 4.19
N GLY A 491 -1.41 15.58 3.26
CA GLY A 491 -0.45 14.51 3.51
C GLY A 491 0.82 15.10 4.10
N THR A 492 1.36 14.48 5.14
CA THR A 492 2.60 14.89 5.81
C THR A 492 3.48 13.67 6.08
N ASP A 493 4.72 13.93 6.47
CA ASP A 493 5.66 12.90 6.96
C ASP A 493 5.17 12.15 8.21
N GLN A 494 4.18 12.68 8.93
CA GLN A 494 3.62 12.09 10.16
C GLN A 494 2.12 11.74 10.07
N GLY A 495 1.60 11.57 8.86
CA GLY A 495 0.23 11.11 8.62
C GLY A 495 -0.62 12.14 7.88
N LEU A 496 -1.93 12.13 8.13
CA LEU A 496 -2.92 12.89 7.37
C LEU A 496 -3.63 13.92 8.26
N PHE A 497 -3.79 15.15 7.76
CA PHE A 497 -4.65 16.17 8.37
C PHE A 497 -5.89 16.39 7.52
N ARG A 498 -7.05 16.58 8.16
CA ARG A 498 -8.29 17.05 7.54
C ARG A 498 -8.75 18.32 8.20
N ILE A 499 -8.85 19.38 7.40
CA ILE A 499 -9.16 20.73 7.86
C ILE A 499 -10.46 21.16 7.19
N ASN A 500 -11.42 21.61 8.00
CA ASN A 500 -12.66 22.18 7.47
C ASN A 500 -12.46 23.67 7.19
N LEU A 501 -12.39 24.00 5.90
CA LEU A 501 -12.13 25.33 5.36
C LEU A 501 -13.12 26.42 5.78
N LYS A 502 -14.31 26.06 6.31
CA LYS A 502 -15.29 27.04 6.82
C LYS A 502 -15.22 27.27 8.32
N THR A 503 -14.75 26.27 9.08
CA THR A 503 -14.81 26.27 10.55
C THR A 503 -13.44 26.19 11.20
N HIS A 504 -12.38 26.00 10.42
CA HIS A 504 -11.01 25.74 10.85
C HIS A 504 -10.89 24.58 11.85
N ARG A 505 -11.85 23.65 11.82
CA ARG A 505 -11.78 22.42 12.64
C ARG A 505 -10.82 21.44 11.99
N ILE A 506 -9.78 21.07 12.74
CA ILE A 506 -8.73 20.14 12.33
C ILE A 506 -9.01 18.75 12.90
N ARG A 507 -8.75 17.72 12.10
CA ARG A 507 -8.65 16.33 12.54
C ARG A 507 -7.35 15.73 12.04
N GLU A 508 -6.57 15.19 12.96
CA GLU A 508 -5.33 14.48 12.69
C GLU A 508 -5.58 12.96 12.63
N TYR A 509 -4.97 12.28 11.67
CA TYR A 509 -4.92 10.83 11.55
C TYR A 509 -3.46 10.39 11.49
N SER A 510 -2.91 10.06 12.66
CA SER A 510 -1.52 9.62 12.88
C SER A 510 -1.45 8.16 13.37
N PHE A 511 -2.17 7.26 12.70
CA PHE A 511 -2.12 5.83 13.01
C PHE A 511 -0.82 5.20 12.48
N GLU A 512 -0.26 4.22 13.19
CA GLU A 512 0.99 3.55 12.78
C GLU A 512 0.92 2.94 11.37
N PHE A 513 -0.24 2.40 10.99
CA PHE A 513 -0.45 1.84 9.65
C PHE A 513 -0.54 2.88 8.52
N ILE A 514 -0.60 4.18 8.85
CA ILE A 514 -0.53 5.27 7.87
C ILE A 514 0.92 5.62 7.58
N GLY A 515 1.77 5.75 8.60
CA GLY A 515 3.14 6.23 8.42
C GLY A 515 3.21 7.61 7.75
N SER A 516 4.16 7.82 6.83
CA SER A 516 4.23 9.04 6.03
C SER A 516 3.25 8.96 4.86
N VAL A 517 2.54 10.06 4.59
CA VAL A 517 1.71 10.19 3.39
C VAL A 517 2.56 10.82 2.30
N ASN A 518 2.56 10.25 1.10
CA ASN A 518 3.34 10.75 -0.03
C ASN A 518 2.45 11.29 -1.16
N SER A 519 1.28 10.68 -1.38
CA SER A 519 0.33 11.10 -2.41
C SER A 519 -1.12 10.87 -1.99
N LEU A 520 -2.01 11.66 -2.56
CA LEU A 520 -3.44 11.68 -2.29
C LEU A 520 -4.24 11.63 -3.58
N GLY A 521 -5.30 10.84 -3.57
CA GLY A 521 -6.22 10.71 -4.69
C GLY A 521 -7.67 10.62 -4.22
N TYR A 522 -8.61 11.18 -4.97
CA TYR A 522 -10.03 11.10 -4.66
C TYR A 522 -10.82 10.47 -5.80
N ILE A 523 -11.52 9.37 -5.50
CA ILE A 523 -12.47 8.77 -6.43
C ILE A 523 -13.73 8.32 -5.67
N ASP A 524 -14.89 8.60 -6.25
CA ASP A 524 -16.22 8.35 -5.69
C ASP A 524 -16.44 8.94 -4.28
N LYS A 525 -16.17 8.12 -3.27
CA LYS A 525 -16.41 8.37 -1.84
C LYS A 525 -15.20 8.00 -0.97
N PHE A 526 -14.08 7.66 -1.60
CA PHE A 526 -12.87 7.21 -0.94
C PHE A 526 -11.72 8.15 -1.26
N ILE A 527 -10.86 8.34 -0.27
CA ILE A 527 -9.53 8.92 -0.50
C ILE A 527 -8.57 7.74 -0.59
N TRP A 528 -7.82 7.68 -1.68
CA TRP A 528 -6.68 6.80 -1.82
C TRP A 528 -5.42 7.56 -1.40
N ILE A 529 -4.56 6.91 -0.66
CA ILE A 529 -3.41 7.53 0.02
C ILE A 529 -2.21 6.64 -0.26
N GLY A 530 -1.22 7.17 -0.95
CA GLY A 530 0.10 6.55 -1.08
C GLY A 530 0.87 6.82 0.20
N THR A 531 1.36 5.77 0.86
CA THR A 531 2.05 5.90 2.15
C THR A 531 3.34 5.09 2.22
N SER A 532 4.19 5.38 3.20
CA SER A 532 5.35 4.54 3.55
C SER A 532 4.96 3.08 3.80
N GLU A 533 3.77 2.85 4.34
CA GLU A 533 3.27 1.52 4.68
C GLU A 533 2.61 0.79 3.53
N GLY A 534 2.26 1.45 2.43
CA GLY A 534 1.54 0.84 1.30
C GLY A 534 0.45 1.74 0.73
N LEU A 535 -0.52 1.15 0.03
CA LEU A 535 -1.66 1.87 -0.51
C LEU A 535 -2.83 1.81 0.46
N LEU A 536 -3.28 2.97 0.93
CA LEU A 536 -4.43 3.08 1.82
C LEU A 536 -5.67 3.59 1.07
N ARG A 537 -6.83 3.05 1.45
CA ARG A 537 -8.15 3.55 1.03
C ARG A 537 -8.96 3.92 2.25
N PHE A 538 -9.41 5.18 2.32
CA PHE A 538 -10.11 5.73 3.47
C PHE A 538 -11.53 6.22 3.13
N LYS A 539 -12.52 5.70 3.86
CA LYS A 539 -13.93 6.10 3.78
C LYS A 539 -14.25 7.26 4.74
N TRP A 540 -13.76 8.45 4.41
CA TRP A 540 -13.77 9.61 5.31
C TRP A 540 -15.14 10.20 5.64
N ARG A 541 -16.15 10.07 4.75
CA ARG A 541 -17.47 10.74 4.93
C ARG A 541 -18.29 10.19 6.10
N LYS A 542 -17.99 8.99 6.58
CA LYS A 542 -18.62 8.46 7.82
C LYS A 542 -18.12 9.17 9.07
N ASP A 543 -16.96 9.82 8.97
CA ASP A 543 -16.35 10.57 10.05
C ASP A 543 -16.66 12.07 9.91
N LEU A 544 -17.87 12.46 9.49
CA LEU A 544 -18.24 13.88 9.40
C LEU A 544 -18.68 14.42 10.76
#